data_AF-A0A953UVU7-F1
#
_entry.id   AF-A0A953UVU7-F1
#
_cell.length_a   1.000
_cell.length_b   1.000
_cell.length_c   1.000
_cell.angle_alpha   90.00
_cell.angle_beta   90.00
_cell.angle_gamma   90.00
#
_symmetry.space_group_name_H-M   'P 1'
#
loop_
_entity.id
_entity.type
_entity.pdbx_description
1 polymer ?
#
loop_
_entity_poly.entity_id
_entity_poly.type
_entity_poly.pdbx_seq_one_letter_code
_entity_poly.pdbx_strand_id
1 'polypeptide(L)'
;MAIALCGNAVEYARALTLMEEWRNAPLLAMAANRGPLSERIIRLLGLKQGRNSRRRVGLTGSLLCLGAALIAGNALLRITYPKPTAYASGISLRPLGFGTPAAMAQARPAAPAQPAPPAKPSPAQTPRGPEPPTTAPSYIDGLQSAGLKNLSADMLIAFKIQGITPDYVRQMHELGIHPGADRLIAMKVQGVTPEYIGELRSQGFNPDEDQIIALKVQGVSADYVRGLKEAGIQGDADHVIALKVQGVTPDYIRDLRAAGLTVNSEDVIALKVQGVTADYVQGLHQQGVQPDADTIVGMRVQGVTSEYVRDIRTLGLKPSEGQIIALKVQGVTLEYMKALRGSGLRDFQDDADSYITAKVQGITPEFIAAAQKHGFKDLDLDKLIQLKNLGVLENKGDI
;
A
#
# COMPACT_ATOMS: atom_id res chain seq x y z
N MET A 1 -3.15 41.66 8.74
CA MET A 1 -3.67 40.28 8.86
C MET A 1 -2.52 39.25 8.84
N ALA A 2 -1.45 39.49 9.62
CA ALA A 2 -0.30 38.56 9.74
C ALA A 2 0.09 38.30 11.22
N ILE A 3 -0.41 39.10 12.17
CA ILE A 3 -0.16 38.92 13.62
C ILE A 3 -1.11 37.87 14.23
N ALA A 4 -2.23 37.55 13.57
CA ALA A 4 -3.17 36.53 14.03
C ALA A 4 -2.67 35.08 13.81
N LEU A 5 -1.68 34.85 12.95
CA LEU A 5 -1.11 33.53 12.67
C LEU A 5 0.15 33.21 13.47
N CYS A 6 0.82 34.21 14.06
CA CYS A 6 2.08 34.02 14.78
C CYS A 6 2.00 34.32 16.29
N GLY A 7 0.80 34.54 16.85
CA GLY A 7 0.56 34.62 18.29
C GLY A 7 1.18 35.80 19.06
N ASN A 8 2.28 36.40 18.59
CA ASN A 8 2.96 37.53 19.22
C ASN A 8 3.84 38.29 18.20
N ALA A 9 3.85 39.62 18.27
CA ALA A 9 4.69 40.51 17.45
C ALA A 9 6.20 40.23 17.61
N VAL A 10 6.63 39.74 18.77
CA VAL A 10 8.04 39.40 19.05
C VAL A 10 8.50 38.16 18.27
N GLU A 11 7.63 37.16 18.10
CA GLU A 11 7.96 35.97 17.31
C GLU A 11 7.99 36.26 15.81
N TYR A 12 7.08 37.13 15.34
CA TYR A 12 7.10 37.60 13.96
C TYR A 12 8.36 38.43 13.64
N ALA A 13 8.81 39.27 14.57
CA ALA A 13 10.07 40.01 14.44
C ALA A 13 11.29 39.07 14.40
N ARG A 14 11.32 38.03 15.25
CA ARG A 14 12.38 37.01 15.22
C ARG A 14 12.40 36.22 13.92
N ALA A 15 11.24 35.82 13.41
CA ALA A 15 11.14 35.11 12.13
C ALA A 15 11.66 35.96 10.96
N LEU A 16 11.35 37.27 10.94
CA LEU A 16 11.89 38.19 9.94
C LEU A 16 13.41 38.39 10.07
N THR A 17 13.94 38.39 11.29
CA THR A 17 15.39 38.51 11.51
C THR A 17 16.14 37.26 11.04
N LEU A 18 15.57 36.08 11.27
CA LEU A 18 16.08 34.79 10.79
C LEU A 18 16.05 34.68 9.26
N MET A 19 15.05 35.27 8.61
CA MET A 19 14.99 35.34 7.14
C MET A 19 15.98 36.35 6.55
N GLU A 20 16.34 37.41 7.26
CA GLU A 20 17.39 38.38 6.87
C GLU A 20 18.81 37.79 7.00
N GLU A 21 19.07 36.92 7.98
CA GLU A 21 20.35 36.18 8.08
C GLU A 21 20.63 35.31 6.85
N TRP A 22 19.61 34.81 6.17
CA TRP A 22 19.77 34.00 4.95
C TRP A 22 19.97 34.84 3.69
N ARG A 23 19.80 36.16 3.80
CA ARG A 23 19.91 37.10 2.67
C ARG A 23 21.25 37.84 2.63
N ASN A 24 22.00 37.86 3.73
CA ASN A 24 23.30 38.52 3.86
C ASN A 24 24.48 37.52 3.99
N ALA A 25 24.59 36.57 3.06
CA ALA A 25 25.86 35.89 2.80
C ALA A 25 26.59 36.60 1.64
N PRO A 26 27.83 37.10 1.82
CA PRO A 26 28.53 37.84 0.76
C PRO A 26 28.88 36.93 -0.42
N LEU A 27 28.62 37.45 -1.63
CA LEU A 27 28.80 36.84 -2.97
C LEU A 27 30.25 36.41 -3.33
N LEU A 28 31.19 36.38 -2.37
CA LEU A 28 32.60 36.06 -2.60
C LEU A 28 33.14 34.89 -1.74
N ALA A 29 32.28 34.01 -1.23
CA ALA A 29 32.70 32.74 -0.60
C ALA A 29 32.27 31.48 -1.41
N MET A 30 31.87 31.67 -2.68
CA MET A 30 31.37 30.62 -3.59
C MET A 30 32.46 29.91 -4.42
N ALA A 31 33.69 29.80 -3.90
CA ALA A 31 34.79 29.10 -4.60
C ALA A 31 35.60 28.10 -3.76
N ALA A 32 35.37 27.97 -2.45
CA ALA A 32 36.21 27.14 -1.57
C ALA A 32 35.55 25.87 -1.01
N ASN A 33 34.22 25.71 -1.12
CA ASN A 33 33.51 24.56 -0.55
C ASN A 33 32.81 23.74 -1.64
N ARG A 34 33.59 22.95 -2.38
CA ARG A 34 33.05 21.89 -3.25
C ARG A 34 32.88 20.60 -2.44
N GLY A 35 31.63 20.21 -2.20
CA GLY A 35 31.26 18.87 -1.76
C GLY A 35 30.08 18.85 -0.77
N PRO A 36 29.11 17.93 -0.92
CA PRO A 36 28.00 17.80 0.01
C PRO A 36 28.47 17.41 1.43
N LEU A 37 27.73 17.84 2.45
CA LEU A 37 28.03 17.68 3.87
C LEU A 37 28.40 16.22 4.27
N SER A 38 27.81 15.24 3.59
CA SER A 38 28.04 13.81 3.78
C SER A 38 29.51 13.39 3.54
N GLU A 39 30.19 13.96 2.55
CA GLU A 39 31.60 13.66 2.27
C GLU A 39 32.53 14.20 3.36
N ARG A 40 32.15 15.31 4.01
CA ARG A 40 32.90 15.88 5.14
C ARG A 40 32.71 15.08 6.42
N ILE A 41 31.49 14.56 6.65
CA ILE A 41 31.19 13.68 7.78
C ILE A 41 31.99 12.37 7.68
N ILE A 42 32.08 11.76 6.50
CA ILE A 42 32.87 10.54 6.26
C ILE A 42 34.38 10.80 6.46
N ARG A 43 34.87 11.97 6.05
CA ARG A 43 36.29 12.35 6.22
C ARG A 43 36.67 12.64 7.67
N LEU A 44 35.75 13.20 8.46
CA LEU A 44 35.93 13.46 9.90
C LEU A 44 35.83 12.20 10.76
N LEU A 45 35.07 11.19 10.32
CA LEU A 45 34.92 9.90 11.01
C LEU A 45 36.11 8.92 10.80
N GLY A 46 37.15 9.31 10.07
CA GLY A 46 38.40 8.54 9.97
C GLY A 46 38.30 7.18 9.27
N LEU A 47 37.19 6.89 8.57
CA LEU A 47 37.02 5.65 7.83
C LEU A 47 37.87 5.68 6.55
N LYS A 48 39.07 5.10 6.62
CA LYS A 48 39.94 4.82 5.49
C LYS A 48 39.18 3.97 4.46
N GLN A 49 38.77 4.56 3.34
CA GLN A 49 38.48 3.78 2.13
C GLN A 49 39.78 3.15 1.63
N GLY A 50 39.92 1.85 1.89
CA GLY A 50 40.94 1.00 1.31
C GLY A 50 40.79 1.01 -0.21
N ARG A 51 41.71 1.72 -0.85
CA ARG A 51 41.90 1.71 -2.30
C ARG A 51 42.46 0.34 -2.70
N ASN A 52 41.60 -0.61 -3.02
CA ASN A 52 42.04 -1.80 -3.76
C ASN A 52 41.81 -1.61 -5.25
N SER A 53 42.94 -1.59 -5.94
CA SER A 53 43.13 -1.50 -7.37
C SER A 53 42.56 -2.74 -8.08
N ARG A 54 42.12 -2.52 -9.33
CA ARG A 54 41.99 -3.51 -10.41
C ARG A 54 40.71 -4.38 -10.41
N ARG A 55 39.71 -3.94 -11.18
CA ARG A 55 39.46 -4.43 -12.56
C ARG A 55 38.42 -3.54 -13.26
N ARG A 56 38.74 -3.21 -14.51
CA ARG A 56 37.90 -2.51 -15.48
C ARG A 56 36.69 -3.40 -15.83
N VAL A 57 35.54 -2.79 -16.08
CA VAL A 57 34.69 -2.90 -17.29
C VAL A 57 33.24 -2.53 -16.94
N GLY A 58 32.70 -1.53 -17.66
CA GLY A 58 31.27 -1.38 -17.93
C GLY A 58 30.43 -0.62 -16.91
N LEU A 59 30.38 0.73 -16.99
CA LEU A 59 29.25 1.56 -16.52
C LEU A 59 29.48 3.05 -16.87
N THR A 60 29.36 3.39 -18.16
CA THR A 60 29.30 4.79 -18.63
C THR A 60 28.02 5.10 -19.42
N GLY A 61 26.95 4.33 -19.19
CA GLY A 61 25.67 4.50 -19.91
C GLY A 61 24.46 4.88 -19.06
N SER A 62 24.50 4.75 -17.73
CA SER A 62 23.27 4.81 -16.91
C SER A 62 22.99 6.16 -16.24
N LEU A 63 23.92 7.12 -16.25
CA LEU A 63 23.67 8.45 -15.65
C LEU A 63 23.14 9.52 -16.62
N LEU A 64 23.06 9.23 -17.92
CA LEU A 64 22.50 10.17 -18.91
C LEU A 64 20.98 10.01 -19.10
N CYS A 65 20.38 8.90 -18.62
CA CYS A 65 18.92 8.67 -18.73
C CYS A 65 18.09 9.17 -17.54
N LEU A 66 18.71 9.54 -16.41
CA LEU A 66 17.98 10.08 -15.25
C LEU A 66 17.80 11.62 -15.30
N GLY A 67 18.57 12.32 -16.14
CA GLY A 67 18.45 13.78 -16.32
C GLY A 67 17.33 14.21 -17.27
N ALA A 68 16.93 13.36 -18.23
CA ALA A 68 15.93 13.72 -19.23
C ALA A 68 14.47 13.54 -18.75
N ALA A 69 14.23 12.74 -17.70
CA ALA A 69 12.87 12.46 -17.20
C ALA A 69 12.28 13.57 -16.30
N LEU A 70 13.09 14.52 -15.81
CA LEU A 70 12.64 15.58 -14.90
C LEU A 70 12.32 16.92 -15.59
N ILE A 71 12.68 17.06 -16.88
CA ILE A 71 12.39 18.28 -17.66
C ILE A 71 11.11 18.12 -18.52
N ALA A 72 10.62 16.90 -18.77
CA ALA A 72 9.37 16.67 -19.50
C ALA A 72 8.10 16.84 -18.64
N GLY A 73 8.20 16.80 -17.30
CA GLY A 73 7.04 16.94 -16.40
C GLY A 73 6.50 18.38 -16.26
N ASN A 74 7.30 19.40 -16.58
CA ASN A 74 6.93 20.81 -16.39
C ASN A 74 6.45 21.53 -17.66
N ALA A 75 6.44 20.85 -18.81
CA ALA A 75 6.00 21.42 -20.09
C ALA A 75 4.54 21.11 -20.44
N LEU A 76 3.84 20.27 -19.66
CA LEU A 76 2.47 19.79 -19.94
C LEU A 76 1.35 20.52 -19.17
N LEU A 77 1.65 21.69 -18.57
CA LEU A 77 0.66 22.56 -17.89
C LEU A 77 0.57 23.98 -18.48
N ARG A 78 1.00 24.19 -19.72
CA ARG A 78 0.74 25.44 -20.45
C ARG A 78 0.23 25.17 -21.86
N ILE A 79 -1.01 24.67 -21.96
CA ILE A 79 -1.84 24.89 -23.15
C ILE A 79 -3.19 25.45 -22.67
N THR A 80 -3.51 26.57 -23.28
CA THR A 80 -4.67 27.47 -23.11
C THR A 80 -6.01 26.77 -23.31
N TYR A 81 -6.92 26.93 -22.33
CA TYR A 81 -8.35 26.63 -22.51
C TYR A 81 -9.13 27.90 -22.87
N PRO A 82 -9.89 27.93 -23.98
CA PRO A 82 -10.83 29.00 -24.26
C PRO A 82 -12.09 28.88 -23.39
N LYS A 83 -12.63 30.04 -22.99
CA LYS A 83 -13.87 30.19 -22.21
C LYS A 83 -15.07 29.70 -23.01
N PRO A 84 -15.93 28.81 -22.48
CA PRO A 84 -17.25 28.59 -23.05
C PRO A 84 -18.25 29.62 -22.52
N THR A 85 -18.82 30.34 -23.48
CA THR A 85 -20.06 31.11 -23.38
C THR A 85 -21.23 30.19 -23.05
N ALA A 86 -21.90 30.42 -21.92
CA ALA A 86 -23.19 29.78 -21.61
C ALA A 86 -24.33 30.79 -21.86
N TYR A 87 -25.21 30.40 -22.77
CA TYR A 87 -26.46 31.08 -23.11
C TYR A 87 -27.43 31.06 -21.93
N ALA A 88 -28.15 32.17 -21.78
CA ALA A 88 -29.20 32.39 -20.81
C ALA A 88 -30.45 31.54 -21.12
N SER A 89 -31.08 31.03 -20.07
CA SER A 89 -32.51 30.75 -20.03
C SER A 89 -33.01 31.32 -18.71
N GLY A 90 -33.81 32.39 -18.84
CA GLY A 90 -34.18 33.26 -17.74
C GLY A 90 -35.23 32.65 -16.82
N ILE A 91 -35.05 32.87 -15.52
CA ILE A 91 -36.15 32.94 -14.57
C ILE A 91 -35.94 34.21 -13.75
N SER A 92 -36.93 35.09 -13.87
CA SER A 92 -36.99 36.41 -13.25
C SER A 92 -37.34 36.28 -11.77
N LEU A 93 -36.48 36.76 -10.87
CA LEU A 93 -36.84 37.01 -9.48
C LEU A 93 -36.99 38.52 -9.28
N ARG A 94 -38.25 38.92 -9.13
CA ARG A 94 -38.70 40.28 -8.81
C ARG A 94 -38.62 40.48 -7.28
N PRO A 95 -38.03 41.57 -6.77
CA PRO A 95 -38.02 41.87 -5.34
C PRO A 95 -39.17 42.81 -4.99
N LEU A 96 -39.90 42.52 -3.92
CA LEU A 96 -40.80 43.39 -3.14
C LEU A 96 -40.96 42.64 -1.80
N GLY A 97 -40.80 43.19 -0.61
CA GLY A 97 -41.10 44.52 -0.11
C GLY A 97 -41.76 44.29 1.26
N PHE A 98 -41.27 44.97 2.30
CA PHE A 98 -41.67 44.80 3.70
C PHE A 98 -43.18 44.98 3.93
N GLY A 99 -43.72 44.14 4.81
CA GLY A 99 -45.06 44.25 5.41
C GLY A 99 -45.07 43.63 6.80
N THR A 100 -45.72 44.33 7.73
CA THR A 100 -45.71 44.27 9.20
C THR A 100 -46.13 42.93 9.87
N PRO A 101 -45.80 42.74 11.17
CA PRO A 101 -46.01 41.49 11.89
C PRO A 101 -47.46 41.36 12.39
N ALA A 102 -48.08 40.21 12.14
CA ALA A 102 -49.43 39.90 12.63
C ALA A 102 -49.42 38.62 13.50
N ALA A 103 -49.84 38.85 14.76
CA ALA A 103 -50.60 37.96 15.64
C ALA A 103 -49.97 36.63 16.08
N MET A 104 -49.43 36.67 17.31
CA MET A 104 -49.20 35.54 18.19
C MET A 104 -50.47 34.68 18.33
N ALA A 105 -50.37 33.40 17.97
CA ALA A 105 -51.32 32.39 18.36
C ALA A 105 -51.23 32.19 19.89
N GLN A 106 -52.36 32.42 20.55
CA GLN A 106 -52.51 32.41 22.00
C GLN A 106 -52.29 31.02 22.58
N ALA A 107 -51.43 30.95 23.61
CA ALA A 107 -51.31 29.81 24.49
C ALA A 107 -52.60 29.64 25.31
N ARG A 108 -53.10 28.40 25.39
CA ARG A 108 -54.22 28.06 26.28
C ARG A 108 -53.83 28.30 27.75
N PRO A 109 -54.75 28.80 28.58
CA PRO A 109 -54.48 29.06 30.00
C PRO A 109 -54.21 27.77 30.76
N ALA A 110 -53.10 27.76 31.50
CA ALA A 110 -52.77 26.74 32.48
C ALA A 110 -53.75 26.83 33.66
N ALA A 111 -54.33 25.69 34.03
CA ALA A 111 -55.12 25.55 35.24
C ALA A 111 -54.23 25.81 36.49
N PRO A 112 -54.78 26.40 37.56
CA PRO A 112 -54.02 26.76 38.76
C PRO A 112 -53.44 25.53 39.46
N ALA A 113 -52.16 25.63 39.80
CA ALA A 113 -51.41 24.63 40.56
C ALA A 113 -52.07 24.38 41.92
N GLN A 114 -52.41 23.12 42.19
CA GLN A 114 -52.76 22.68 43.53
C GLN A 114 -51.49 22.64 44.39
N PRO A 115 -51.54 23.13 45.64
CA PRO A 115 -50.40 23.13 46.56
C PRO A 115 -49.94 21.70 46.86
N ALA A 116 -48.62 21.51 46.79
CA ALA A 116 -47.95 20.24 47.06
C ALA A 116 -48.28 19.74 48.49
N PRO A 117 -48.68 18.46 48.66
CA PRO A 117 -48.72 17.85 49.97
C PRO A 117 -47.29 17.74 50.55
N PRO A 118 -47.12 17.84 51.87
CA PRO A 118 -45.81 17.90 52.51
C PRO A 118 -44.96 16.67 52.20
N ALA A 119 -43.66 16.93 51.99
CA ALA A 119 -42.64 15.94 51.72
C ALA A 119 -42.71 14.78 52.71
N LYS A 120 -43.04 13.59 52.21
CA LYS A 120 -42.73 12.35 52.92
C LYS A 120 -41.19 12.23 52.95
N PRO A 121 -40.59 11.91 54.11
CA PRO A 121 -39.15 11.81 54.24
C PRO A 121 -38.60 10.81 53.22
N SER A 122 -37.48 11.18 52.58
CA SER A 122 -36.67 10.29 51.76
C SER A 122 -36.49 8.96 52.48
N PRO A 123 -36.67 7.80 51.81
CA PRO A 123 -36.22 6.55 52.37
C PRO A 123 -34.75 6.70 52.74
N ALA A 124 -34.50 6.51 54.03
CA ALA A 124 -33.17 6.41 54.59
C ALA A 124 -32.34 5.46 53.73
N GLN A 125 -31.05 5.79 53.62
CA GLN A 125 -29.99 4.91 53.17
C GLN A 125 -30.32 3.49 53.58
N THR A 126 -30.56 2.63 52.60
CA THR A 126 -30.66 1.20 52.82
C THR A 126 -29.45 0.79 53.63
N PRO A 127 -29.61 0.10 54.78
CA PRO A 127 -28.46 -0.46 55.49
C PRO A 127 -27.63 -1.24 54.48
N ARG A 128 -26.30 -1.10 54.54
CA ARG A 128 -25.40 -2.09 53.94
C ARG A 128 -25.93 -3.45 54.36
N GLY A 129 -26.58 -4.16 53.42
CA GLY A 129 -26.96 -5.54 53.64
C GLY A 129 -25.70 -6.31 54.04
N PRO A 130 -25.81 -7.34 54.89
CA PRO A 130 -24.65 -8.11 55.29
C PRO A 130 -23.90 -8.53 54.03
N GLU A 131 -22.60 -8.20 53.98
CA GLU A 131 -21.69 -8.72 52.97
C GLU A 131 -21.95 -10.22 52.87
N PRO A 132 -22.13 -10.77 51.65
CA PRO A 132 -22.24 -12.21 51.51
C PRO A 132 -21.01 -12.84 52.17
N PRO A 133 -21.17 -13.93 52.95
CA PRO A 133 -20.07 -14.51 53.70
C PRO A 133 -18.91 -14.80 52.76
N THR A 134 -17.77 -14.16 53.03
CA THR A 134 -16.45 -14.37 52.44
C THR A 134 -16.00 -15.80 52.72
N THR A 135 -16.55 -16.74 51.96
CA THR A 135 -16.22 -18.17 51.97
C THR A 135 -16.14 -18.74 50.55
N ALA A 136 -15.93 -17.89 49.56
CA ALA A 136 -15.14 -18.30 48.40
C ALA A 136 -13.67 -18.26 48.85
N PRO A 137 -12.79 -19.20 48.44
CA PRO A 137 -11.35 -19.03 48.62
C PRO A 137 -11.02 -17.62 48.15
N SER A 138 -10.36 -16.83 49.00
CA SER A 138 -10.16 -15.39 48.74
C SER A 138 -9.64 -15.23 47.32
N TYR A 139 -10.31 -14.41 46.52
CA TYR A 139 -9.92 -14.16 45.13
C TYR A 139 -8.42 -13.80 45.02
N ILE A 140 -7.93 -13.10 46.06
CA ILE A 140 -6.52 -12.75 46.25
C ILE A 140 -5.67 -14.01 46.48
N ASP A 141 -6.06 -14.91 47.38
CA ASP A 141 -5.36 -16.19 47.63
C ASP A 141 -5.33 -17.07 46.38
N GLY A 142 -6.40 -17.06 45.60
CA GLY A 142 -6.49 -17.76 44.31
C GLY A 142 -5.48 -17.23 43.30
N LEU A 143 -5.34 -15.91 43.17
CA LEU A 143 -4.36 -15.28 42.28
C LEU A 143 -2.92 -15.50 42.77
N GLN A 144 -2.69 -15.44 44.09
CA GLN A 144 -1.38 -15.74 44.68
C GLN A 144 -0.96 -17.19 44.45
N SER A 145 -1.90 -18.12 44.56
CA SER A 145 -1.70 -19.54 44.28
C SER A 145 -1.44 -19.82 42.80
N ALA A 146 -2.01 -19.00 41.91
CA ALA A 146 -1.73 -19.02 40.48
C ALA A 146 -0.37 -18.39 40.11
N GLY A 147 0.40 -17.88 41.08
CA GLY A 147 1.75 -17.35 40.88
C GLY A 147 1.83 -15.83 40.78
N LEU A 148 0.71 -15.11 40.85
CA LEU A 148 0.69 -13.65 40.84
C LEU A 148 0.82 -13.11 42.27
N LYS A 149 2.05 -12.82 42.68
CA LYS A 149 2.36 -12.21 43.97
C LYS A 149 2.54 -10.69 43.82
N ASN A 150 2.28 -9.95 44.89
CA ASN A 150 2.47 -8.49 44.97
C ASN A 150 1.61 -7.65 44.01
N LEU A 151 0.34 -8.01 43.82
CA LEU A 151 -0.62 -7.20 43.06
C LEU A 151 -1.04 -5.97 43.88
N SER A 152 -1.02 -4.78 43.27
CA SER A 152 -1.56 -3.57 43.89
C SER A 152 -3.09 -3.62 43.98
N ALA A 153 -3.68 -2.82 44.87
CA ALA A 153 -5.14 -2.72 44.98
C ALA A 153 -5.79 -2.31 43.64
N ASP A 154 -5.20 -1.34 42.93
CA ASP A 154 -5.66 -0.90 41.62
C ASP A 154 -5.63 -2.03 40.59
N MET A 155 -4.61 -2.88 40.66
CA MET A 155 -4.47 -4.02 39.76
C MET A 155 -5.53 -5.10 40.01
N LEU A 156 -5.82 -5.38 41.28
CA LEU A 156 -6.90 -6.30 41.66
C LEU A 156 -8.27 -5.78 41.21
N ILE A 157 -8.50 -4.47 41.32
CA ILE A 157 -9.71 -3.82 40.80
C ILE A 157 -9.77 -3.98 39.27
N ALA A 158 -8.69 -3.69 38.56
CA ALA A 158 -8.62 -3.85 37.11
C ALA A 158 -8.89 -5.30 36.69
N PHE A 159 -8.30 -6.27 37.39
CA PHE A 159 -8.56 -7.69 37.16
C PHE A 159 -10.03 -8.05 37.35
N LYS A 160 -10.66 -7.52 38.39
CA LYS A 160 -12.08 -7.76 38.66
C LYS A 160 -12.97 -7.13 37.59
N ILE A 161 -12.66 -5.92 37.13
CA ILE A 161 -13.37 -5.23 36.05
C ILE A 161 -13.26 -6.00 34.74
N GLN A 162 -12.08 -6.52 34.41
CA GLN A 162 -11.83 -7.28 33.19
C GLN A 162 -12.25 -8.76 33.28
N GLY A 163 -12.70 -9.22 34.46
CA GLY A 163 -13.13 -10.60 34.66
C GLY A 163 -11.99 -11.61 34.58
N ILE A 164 -10.79 -11.24 35.04
CA ILE A 164 -9.64 -12.14 35.15
C ILE A 164 -9.85 -13.02 36.38
N THR A 165 -9.91 -14.33 36.19
CA THR A 165 -10.08 -15.31 37.27
C THR A 165 -8.78 -16.04 37.58
N PRO A 166 -8.59 -16.57 38.80
CA PRO A 166 -7.49 -17.48 39.09
C PRO A 166 -7.44 -18.68 38.14
N ASP A 167 -8.61 -19.18 37.71
CA ASP A 167 -8.70 -20.26 36.72
C ASP A 167 -8.14 -19.85 35.36
N TYR A 168 -8.44 -18.64 34.88
CA TYR A 168 -7.87 -18.12 33.64
C TYR A 168 -6.33 -18.10 33.72
N VAL A 169 -5.76 -17.57 34.80
CA VAL A 169 -4.30 -17.52 34.98
C VAL A 169 -3.69 -18.93 35.01
N ARG A 170 -4.30 -19.88 35.73
CA ARG A 170 -3.86 -21.27 35.76
C ARG A 170 -3.88 -21.91 34.37
N GLN A 171 -4.97 -21.77 33.63
CA GLN A 171 -5.10 -22.34 32.29
C GLN A 171 -4.05 -21.75 31.32
N MET A 172 -3.75 -20.45 31.44
CA MET A 172 -2.69 -19.82 30.66
C MET A 172 -1.31 -20.42 30.97
N HIS A 173 -1.02 -20.66 32.25
CA HIS A 173 0.22 -21.31 32.70
C HIS A 173 0.31 -22.78 32.26
N GLU A 174 -0.80 -23.51 32.30
CA GLU A 174 -0.91 -24.90 31.79
C GLU A 174 -0.67 -24.95 30.28
N LEU A 175 -1.13 -23.93 29.55
CA LEU A 175 -0.79 -23.71 28.15
C LEU A 175 0.64 -23.23 27.96
N GLY A 176 1.47 -23.15 28.99
CA GLY A 176 2.89 -22.81 28.90
C GLY A 176 3.16 -21.33 28.61
N ILE A 177 2.23 -20.44 28.94
CA ILE A 177 2.37 -18.99 28.83
C ILE A 177 2.24 -18.39 30.23
N HIS A 178 3.19 -17.55 30.65
CA HIS A 178 3.25 -17.03 32.02
C HIS A 178 3.16 -15.51 32.02
N PRO A 179 2.03 -14.94 31.58
CA PRO A 179 1.90 -13.52 31.38
C PRO A 179 1.93 -12.77 32.71
N GLY A 180 2.68 -11.66 32.72
CA GLY A 180 2.65 -10.71 33.82
C GLY A 180 1.24 -10.12 34.01
N ALA A 181 1.03 -9.46 35.15
CA ALA A 181 -0.28 -8.93 35.50
C ALA A 181 -0.83 -7.94 34.44
N ASP A 182 0.02 -7.02 33.95
CA ASP A 182 -0.35 -6.05 32.91
C ASP A 182 -0.72 -6.74 31.59
N ARG A 183 0.01 -7.81 31.28
CA ARG A 183 -0.21 -8.60 30.07
C ARG A 183 -1.53 -9.35 30.12
N LEU A 184 -1.88 -9.95 31.26
CA LEU A 184 -3.18 -10.61 31.46
C LEU A 184 -4.35 -9.66 31.21
N ILE A 185 -4.24 -8.41 31.67
CA ILE A 185 -5.22 -7.36 31.36
C ILE A 185 -5.28 -7.11 29.87
N ALA A 186 -4.15 -6.86 29.21
CA ALA A 186 -4.11 -6.60 27.78
C ALA A 186 -4.71 -7.76 26.96
N MET A 187 -4.38 -9.01 27.32
CA MET A 187 -4.92 -10.21 26.69
C MET A 187 -6.43 -10.30 26.86
N LYS A 188 -6.93 -10.04 28.07
CA LYS A 188 -8.37 -10.09 28.36
C LYS A 188 -9.15 -8.98 27.65
N VAL A 189 -8.60 -7.78 27.59
CA VAL A 189 -9.17 -6.62 26.86
C VAL A 189 -9.31 -6.93 25.36
N GLN A 190 -8.32 -7.63 24.77
CA GLN A 190 -8.38 -8.06 23.36
C GLN A 190 -9.20 -9.35 23.16
N GLY A 191 -9.83 -9.90 24.19
CA GLY A 191 -10.64 -11.12 24.09
C GLY A 191 -9.82 -12.38 23.83
N VAL A 192 -8.58 -12.44 24.30
CA VAL A 192 -7.77 -13.66 24.27
C VAL A 192 -8.30 -14.65 25.30
N THR A 193 -8.70 -15.84 24.84
CA THR A 193 -9.15 -16.93 25.69
C THR A 193 -8.13 -18.08 25.73
N PRO A 194 -8.13 -18.91 26.78
CA PRO A 194 -7.25 -20.07 26.84
C PRO A 194 -7.56 -21.08 25.73
N GLU A 195 -8.83 -21.21 25.32
CA GLU A 195 -9.24 -22.08 24.21
C GLU A 195 -8.59 -21.65 22.90
N TYR A 196 -8.57 -20.34 22.60
CA TYR A 196 -7.92 -19.81 21.41
C TYR A 196 -6.43 -20.18 21.37
N ILE A 197 -5.72 -20.05 22.49
CA ILE A 197 -4.31 -20.41 22.57
C ILE A 197 -4.11 -21.93 22.43
N GLY A 198 -4.97 -22.73 23.08
CA GLY A 198 -4.96 -24.18 22.94
C GLY A 198 -5.17 -24.62 21.49
N GLU A 199 -6.11 -24.00 20.78
CA GLU A 199 -6.35 -24.26 19.35
C GLU A 199 -5.14 -23.91 18.50
N LEU A 200 -4.51 -22.74 18.71
CA LEU A 200 -3.29 -22.37 18.01
C LEU A 200 -2.15 -23.40 18.25
N ARG A 201 -1.95 -23.80 19.50
CA ARG A 201 -0.92 -24.79 19.87
C ARG A 201 -1.20 -26.17 19.29
N SER A 202 -2.46 -26.59 19.23
CA SER A 202 -2.86 -27.86 18.59
C SER A 202 -2.49 -27.90 17.10
N GLN A 203 -2.41 -26.73 16.46
CA GLN A 203 -2.00 -26.57 15.08
C GLN A 203 -0.47 -26.47 14.94
N GLY A 204 0.30 -26.57 16.03
CA GLY A 204 1.75 -26.40 16.06
C GLY A 204 2.22 -24.94 16.01
N PHE A 205 1.30 -23.99 16.18
CA PHE A 205 1.58 -22.56 16.14
C PHE A 205 1.70 -22.04 17.58
N ASN A 206 2.91 -21.66 17.98
CA ASN A 206 3.25 -21.29 19.35
C ASN A 206 3.74 -19.83 19.43
N PRO A 207 2.86 -18.84 19.22
CA PRO A 207 3.21 -17.43 19.37
C PRO A 207 3.49 -17.07 20.83
N ASP A 208 4.35 -16.07 21.03
CA ASP A 208 4.55 -15.48 22.35
C ASP A 208 3.36 -14.60 22.79
N GLU A 209 3.44 -14.05 24.00
CA GLU A 209 2.41 -13.19 24.58
C GLU A 209 2.19 -11.89 23.77
N ASP A 210 3.24 -11.35 23.17
CA ASP A 210 3.21 -10.17 22.31
C ASP A 210 2.44 -10.44 21.02
N GLN A 211 2.82 -11.52 20.38
CA GLN A 211 2.24 -12.03 19.16
C GLN A 211 0.78 -12.45 19.33
N ILE A 212 0.38 -13.09 20.44
CA ILE A 212 -1.02 -13.48 20.68
C ILE A 212 -1.95 -12.28 20.70
N ILE A 213 -1.54 -11.21 21.39
CA ILE A 213 -2.31 -9.96 21.41
C ILE A 213 -2.34 -9.35 20.01
N ALA A 214 -1.20 -9.27 19.33
CA ALA A 214 -1.13 -8.71 17.98
C ALA A 214 -2.04 -9.47 16.99
N LEU A 215 -2.08 -10.80 17.07
CA LEU A 215 -2.99 -11.64 16.28
C LEU A 215 -4.46 -11.29 16.54
N LYS A 216 -4.86 -11.15 17.81
CA LYS A 216 -6.23 -10.77 18.16
C LYS A 216 -6.59 -9.36 17.71
N VAL A 217 -5.67 -8.39 17.86
CA VAL A 217 -5.85 -7.01 17.39
C VAL A 217 -6.13 -6.97 15.88
N GLN A 218 -5.45 -7.82 15.12
CA GLN A 218 -5.63 -7.93 13.67
C GLN A 218 -6.81 -8.83 13.26
N GLY A 219 -7.58 -9.35 14.22
CA GLY A 219 -8.72 -10.21 13.96
C GLY A 219 -8.34 -11.57 13.36
N VAL A 220 -7.16 -12.09 13.70
CA VAL A 220 -6.74 -13.45 13.35
C VAL A 220 -7.47 -14.45 14.24
N SER A 221 -8.17 -15.40 13.62
CA SER A 221 -8.82 -16.52 14.30
C SER A 221 -7.98 -17.79 14.18
N ALA A 222 -8.21 -18.76 15.07
CA ALA A 222 -7.57 -20.06 14.97
C ALA A 222 -7.99 -20.81 13.69
N ASP A 223 -9.21 -20.58 13.20
CA ASP A 223 -9.69 -21.10 11.91
C ASP A 223 -8.90 -20.53 10.72
N TYR A 224 -8.51 -19.24 10.78
CA TYR A 224 -7.69 -18.62 9.76
C TYR A 224 -6.29 -19.25 9.73
N VAL A 225 -5.66 -19.42 10.88
CA VAL A 225 -4.34 -20.09 10.99
C VAL A 225 -4.42 -21.53 10.49
N ARG A 226 -5.49 -22.26 10.84
CA ARG A 226 -5.75 -23.62 10.34
C ARG A 226 -5.87 -23.63 8.81
N GLY A 227 -6.66 -22.71 8.26
CA GLY A 227 -6.84 -22.58 6.82
C GLY A 227 -5.54 -22.26 6.07
N LEU A 228 -4.67 -21.41 6.64
CA LEU A 228 -3.35 -21.15 6.07
C LEU A 228 -2.48 -22.40 6.05
N LYS A 229 -2.45 -23.14 7.16
CA LYS A 229 -1.70 -24.39 7.28
C LYS A 229 -2.19 -25.45 6.29
N GLU A 230 -3.49 -25.61 6.15
CA GLU A 230 -4.12 -26.50 5.17
C GLU A 230 -3.82 -26.07 3.72
N ALA A 231 -3.75 -24.76 3.47
CA ALA A 231 -3.33 -24.21 2.18
C ALA A 231 -1.81 -24.33 1.95
N GLY A 232 -1.07 -24.94 2.87
CA GLY A 232 0.37 -25.19 2.79
C GLY A 232 1.25 -23.97 3.07
N ILE A 233 0.68 -22.91 3.67
CA ILE A 233 1.42 -21.73 4.13
C ILE A 233 1.65 -21.88 5.64
N GLN A 234 2.92 -21.91 6.01
CA GLN A 234 3.36 -21.94 7.40
C GLN A 234 4.30 -20.76 7.63
N GLY A 235 4.18 -20.12 8.78
CA GLY A 235 4.98 -18.97 9.16
C GLY A 235 4.83 -18.68 10.65
N ASP A 236 5.65 -17.77 11.13
CA ASP A 236 5.49 -17.21 12.48
C ASP A 236 4.27 -16.27 12.54
N ALA A 237 4.03 -15.71 13.73
CA ALA A 237 2.92 -14.80 13.93
C ALA A 237 3.01 -13.52 13.12
N ASP A 238 4.20 -13.01 12.89
CA ASP A 238 4.40 -11.78 12.13
C ASP A 238 4.00 -11.99 10.66
N HIS A 239 4.33 -13.15 10.08
CA HIS A 239 3.88 -13.52 8.74
C HIS A 239 2.35 -13.71 8.66
N VAL A 240 1.73 -14.38 9.63
CA VAL A 240 0.27 -14.56 9.67
C VAL A 240 -0.44 -13.21 9.78
N ILE A 241 0.09 -12.31 10.60
CA ILE A 241 -0.39 -10.93 10.72
C ILE A 241 -0.24 -10.19 9.40
N ALA A 242 0.93 -10.25 8.76
CA ALA A 242 1.17 -9.60 7.48
C ALA A 242 0.18 -10.06 6.41
N LEU A 243 -0.08 -11.37 6.32
CA LEU A 243 -1.09 -11.92 5.41
C LEU A 243 -2.49 -11.34 5.69
N LYS A 244 -2.88 -11.29 6.97
CA LYS A 244 -4.20 -10.79 7.39
C LYS A 244 -4.37 -9.31 7.07
N VAL A 245 -3.34 -8.49 7.34
CA VAL A 245 -3.32 -7.04 7.06
C VAL A 245 -3.47 -6.77 5.57
N GLN A 246 -2.87 -7.60 4.71
CA GLN A 246 -2.99 -7.48 3.26
C GLN A 246 -4.30 -8.07 2.70
N GLY A 247 -5.20 -8.55 3.56
CA GLY A 247 -6.47 -9.12 3.16
C GLY A 247 -6.34 -10.45 2.40
N VAL A 248 -5.27 -11.19 2.64
CA VAL A 248 -5.10 -12.55 2.12
C VAL A 248 -6.06 -13.49 2.84
N THR A 249 -6.74 -14.34 2.10
CA THR A 249 -7.63 -15.37 2.65
C THR A 249 -7.08 -16.77 2.36
N PRO A 250 -7.41 -17.78 3.19
CA PRO A 250 -7.06 -19.17 2.87
C PRO A 250 -7.66 -19.65 1.55
N ASP A 251 -8.87 -19.19 1.21
CA ASP A 251 -9.51 -19.45 -0.09
C ASP A 251 -8.64 -18.94 -1.25
N TYR A 252 -8.16 -17.70 -1.17
CA TYR A 252 -7.30 -17.12 -2.20
C TYR A 252 -6.03 -17.95 -2.46
N ILE A 253 -5.40 -18.44 -1.38
CA ILE A 253 -4.20 -19.30 -1.50
C ILE A 253 -4.56 -20.64 -2.14
N ARG A 254 -5.70 -21.23 -1.77
CA ARG A 254 -6.20 -22.47 -2.38
C ARG A 254 -6.48 -22.29 -3.87
N ASP A 255 -7.11 -21.18 -4.24
CA ASP A 255 -7.44 -20.88 -5.63
C ASP A 255 -6.19 -20.69 -6.49
N LEU A 256 -5.16 -19.99 -5.97
CA LEU A 256 -3.86 -19.86 -6.64
C LEU A 256 -3.16 -21.21 -6.81
N ARG A 257 -3.19 -22.06 -5.78
CA ARG A 257 -2.61 -23.41 -5.84
C ARG A 257 -3.38 -24.30 -6.80
N ALA A 258 -4.70 -24.21 -6.83
CA ALA A 258 -5.56 -24.91 -7.78
C ALA A 258 -5.33 -24.44 -9.23
N ALA A 259 -4.96 -23.17 -9.41
CA ALA A 259 -4.49 -22.66 -10.70
C ALA A 259 -3.11 -23.21 -11.11
N GLY A 260 -2.40 -23.93 -10.22
CA GLY A 260 -1.11 -24.55 -10.49
C GLY A 260 0.09 -23.72 -10.01
N LEU A 261 -0.13 -22.64 -9.26
CA LEU A 261 0.95 -21.80 -8.75
C LEU A 261 1.47 -22.32 -7.40
N THR A 262 2.78 -22.48 -7.29
CA THR A 262 3.44 -22.72 -6.00
C THR A 262 3.77 -21.37 -5.39
N VAL A 263 3.22 -21.09 -4.21
CA VAL A 263 3.37 -19.80 -3.53
C VAL A 263 3.84 -20.00 -2.10
N ASN A 264 4.78 -19.16 -1.66
CA ASN A 264 5.15 -18.99 -0.26
C ASN A 264 4.40 -17.78 0.37
N SER A 265 4.64 -17.51 1.66
CA SER A 265 3.99 -16.41 2.38
C SER A 265 4.24 -15.03 1.76
N GLU A 266 5.47 -14.77 1.30
CA GLU A 266 5.92 -13.50 0.72
C GLU A 266 5.30 -13.31 -0.68
N ASP A 267 5.29 -14.38 -1.48
CA ASP A 267 4.70 -14.42 -2.81
C ASP A 267 3.21 -14.07 -2.75
N VAL A 268 2.46 -14.70 -1.85
CA VAL A 268 1.01 -14.46 -1.73
C VAL A 268 0.72 -13.00 -1.40
N ILE A 269 1.55 -12.39 -0.54
CA ILE A 269 1.45 -10.97 -0.21
C ILE A 269 1.71 -10.13 -1.47
N ALA A 270 2.80 -10.38 -2.18
CA ALA A 270 3.15 -9.64 -3.39
C ALA A 270 2.06 -9.75 -4.47
N LEU A 271 1.56 -10.97 -4.70
CA LEU A 271 0.46 -11.25 -5.63
C LEU A 271 -0.82 -10.49 -5.25
N LYS A 272 -1.17 -10.49 -3.95
CA LYS A 272 -2.37 -9.81 -3.44
C LYS A 272 -2.27 -8.30 -3.59
N VAL A 273 -1.10 -7.72 -3.30
CA VAL A 273 -0.83 -6.28 -3.47
C VAL A 273 -0.95 -5.86 -4.93
N GLN A 274 -0.54 -6.71 -5.87
CA GLN A 274 -0.69 -6.46 -7.31
C GLN A 274 -2.09 -6.81 -7.87
N GLY A 275 -3.02 -7.21 -7.01
CA GLY A 275 -4.38 -7.59 -7.41
C GLY A 275 -4.40 -8.76 -8.39
N VAL A 276 -3.51 -9.74 -8.22
CA VAL A 276 -3.54 -10.99 -8.98
C VAL A 276 -4.76 -11.80 -8.55
N THR A 277 -5.42 -12.45 -9.51
CA THR A 277 -6.54 -13.37 -9.26
C THR A 277 -6.19 -14.76 -9.80
N ALA A 278 -6.84 -15.80 -9.27
CA ALA A 278 -6.70 -17.14 -9.82
C ALA A 278 -7.11 -17.19 -11.31
N ASP A 279 -8.15 -16.45 -11.71
CA ASP A 279 -8.59 -16.34 -13.10
C ASP A 279 -7.47 -15.81 -14.03
N TYR A 280 -6.69 -14.83 -13.56
CA TYR A 280 -5.55 -14.31 -14.32
C TYR A 280 -4.49 -15.39 -14.55
N VAL A 281 -4.13 -16.12 -13.50
CA VAL A 281 -3.15 -17.22 -13.59
C VAL A 281 -3.65 -18.33 -14.50
N GLN A 282 -4.91 -18.74 -14.35
CA GLN A 282 -5.55 -19.73 -15.22
C GLN A 282 -5.58 -19.27 -16.68
N GLY A 283 -5.88 -17.99 -16.92
CA GLY A 283 -5.84 -17.40 -18.26
C GLY A 283 -4.47 -17.54 -18.91
N LEU A 284 -3.39 -17.28 -18.17
CA LEU A 284 -2.02 -17.49 -18.65
C LEU A 284 -1.73 -18.97 -18.96
N HIS A 285 -2.16 -19.87 -18.07
CA HIS A 285 -1.97 -21.31 -18.24
C HIS A 285 -2.73 -21.87 -19.45
N GLN A 286 -3.96 -21.39 -19.70
CA GLN A 286 -4.72 -21.74 -20.91
C GLN A 286 -4.02 -21.27 -22.19
N GLN A 287 -3.30 -20.15 -22.11
CA GLN A 287 -2.47 -19.70 -23.22
C GLN A 287 -1.20 -20.55 -23.34
N GLY A 288 -0.83 -21.38 -22.36
CA GLY A 288 0.39 -22.19 -22.35
C GLY A 288 1.63 -21.42 -21.87
N VAL A 289 1.43 -20.40 -21.04
CA VAL A 289 2.48 -19.72 -20.24
C VAL A 289 2.32 -20.22 -18.81
N GLN A 290 3.38 -20.62 -18.12
CA GLN A 290 3.34 -21.08 -16.72
C GLN A 290 4.34 -20.29 -15.88
N PRO A 291 4.08 -19.00 -15.64
CA PRO A 291 5.00 -18.16 -14.90
C PRO A 291 4.97 -18.50 -13.41
N ASP A 292 6.12 -18.34 -12.76
CA ASP A 292 6.21 -18.38 -11.31
C ASP A 292 5.59 -17.12 -10.68
N ALA A 293 5.51 -17.11 -9.34
CA ALA A 293 4.86 -16.03 -8.61
C ALA A 293 5.56 -14.67 -8.84
N ASP A 294 6.89 -14.65 -8.82
CA ASP A 294 7.69 -13.45 -9.07
C ASP A 294 7.44 -12.88 -10.46
N THR A 295 7.37 -13.75 -11.46
CA THR A 295 7.11 -13.36 -12.85
C THR A 295 5.69 -12.84 -13.01
N ILE A 296 4.69 -13.47 -12.37
CA ILE A 296 3.31 -12.96 -12.36
C ILE A 296 3.23 -11.56 -11.74
N VAL A 297 3.93 -11.34 -10.62
CA VAL A 297 4.05 -10.01 -10.00
C VAL A 297 4.65 -9.01 -11.00
N GLY A 298 5.77 -9.36 -11.65
CA GLY A 298 6.42 -8.53 -12.67
C GLY A 298 5.48 -8.20 -13.84
N MET A 299 4.74 -9.19 -14.34
CA MET A 299 3.75 -9.01 -15.40
C MET A 299 2.66 -8.03 -15.00
N ARG A 300 2.11 -8.15 -13.78
CA ARG A 300 1.06 -7.25 -13.27
C ARG A 300 1.56 -5.84 -13.05
N VAL A 301 2.77 -5.67 -12.51
CA VAL A 301 3.40 -4.35 -12.33
C VAL A 301 3.54 -3.62 -13.67
N GLN A 302 3.85 -4.34 -14.75
CA GLN A 302 3.94 -3.77 -16.10
C GLN A 302 2.58 -3.68 -16.83
N GLY A 303 1.48 -4.06 -16.19
CA GLY A 303 0.14 -4.02 -16.78
C GLY A 303 -0.09 -5.04 -17.89
N VAL A 304 0.60 -6.18 -17.84
CA VAL A 304 0.38 -7.30 -18.75
C VAL A 304 -0.94 -8.00 -18.38
N THR A 305 -1.88 -8.04 -19.32
CA THR A 305 -3.18 -8.70 -19.13
C THR A 305 -3.21 -10.06 -19.81
N SER A 306 -4.15 -10.93 -19.40
CA SER A 306 -4.31 -12.25 -20.02
C SER A 306 -4.71 -12.15 -21.50
N GLU A 307 -5.47 -11.10 -21.84
CA GLU A 307 -5.90 -10.79 -23.21
C GLU A 307 -4.71 -10.39 -24.07
N TYR A 308 -3.80 -9.56 -23.56
CA TYR A 308 -2.58 -9.18 -24.27
C TYR A 308 -1.73 -10.41 -24.64
N VAL A 309 -1.56 -11.34 -23.70
CA VAL A 309 -0.84 -12.60 -23.95
C VAL A 309 -1.56 -13.47 -24.99
N ARG A 310 -2.88 -13.60 -24.89
CA ARG A 310 -3.71 -14.31 -25.86
C ARG A 310 -3.59 -13.70 -27.26
N ASP A 311 -3.62 -12.38 -27.36
CA ASP A 311 -3.56 -11.68 -28.63
C ASP A 311 -2.19 -11.89 -29.31
N ILE A 312 -1.10 -11.85 -28.54
CA ILE A 312 0.24 -12.19 -29.05
C ILE A 312 0.28 -13.64 -29.53
N ARG A 313 -0.28 -14.59 -28.77
CA ARG A 313 -0.30 -16.01 -29.18
C ARG A 313 -1.21 -16.29 -30.38
N THR A 314 -2.27 -15.50 -30.58
CA THR A 314 -3.13 -15.57 -31.77
C THR A 314 -2.38 -15.15 -33.03
N LEU A 315 -1.35 -14.30 -32.90
CA LEU A 315 -0.40 -14.01 -33.97
C LEU A 315 0.58 -15.19 -34.24
N GLY A 316 0.44 -16.34 -33.57
CA GLY A 316 1.36 -17.47 -33.74
C GLY A 316 2.71 -17.29 -33.06
N LEU A 317 2.93 -16.16 -32.38
CA LEU A 317 4.14 -15.89 -31.61
C LEU A 317 4.08 -16.67 -30.29
N LYS A 318 5.20 -17.26 -29.89
CA LYS A 318 5.36 -17.96 -28.61
C LYS A 318 6.45 -17.29 -27.76
N PRO A 319 6.25 -16.02 -27.34
CA PRO A 319 7.25 -15.34 -26.52
C PRO A 319 7.39 -16.02 -25.16
N SER A 320 8.60 -15.99 -24.63
CA SER A 320 8.88 -16.26 -23.22
C SER A 320 8.24 -15.21 -22.31
N GLU A 321 8.15 -15.51 -21.02
CA GLU A 321 7.59 -14.60 -20.01
C GLU A 321 8.33 -13.26 -19.96
N GLY A 322 9.67 -13.30 -20.01
CA GLY A 322 10.51 -12.11 -20.08
C GLY A 322 10.26 -11.28 -21.35
N GLN A 323 10.02 -11.94 -22.49
CA GLN A 323 9.69 -11.25 -23.74
C GLN A 323 8.32 -10.58 -23.69
N ILE A 324 7.31 -11.22 -23.08
CA ILE A 324 5.99 -10.60 -22.88
C ILE A 324 6.11 -9.32 -22.04
N ILE A 325 6.89 -9.39 -20.95
CA ILE A 325 7.17 -8.23 -20.10
C ILE A 325 7.90 -7.15 -20.91
N ALA A 326 8.94 -7.51 -21.65
CA ALA A 326 9.73 -6.57 -22.44
C ALA A 326 8.91 -5.88 -23.54
N LEU A 327 8.04 -6.61 -24.25
CA LEU A 327 7.10 -6.05 -25.23
C LEU A 327 6.22 -4.98 -24.59
N LYS A 328 5.67 -5.27 -23.40
CA LYS A 328 4.80 -4.34 -22.68
C LYS A 328 5.56 -3.11 -22.18
N VAL A 329 6.76 -3.30 -21.64
CA VAL A 329 7.65 -2.22 -21.16
C VAL A 329 8.02 -1.27 -22.29
N GLN A 330 8.30 -1.79 -23.49
CA GLN A 330 8.60 -0.96 -24.68
C GLN A 330 7.34 -0.34 -25.32
N GLY A 331 6.14 -0.59 -24.78
CA GLY A 331 4.90 -0.07 -25.34
C GLY A 331 4.55 -0.66 -26.71
N VAL A 332 4.91 -1.93 -26.95
CA VAL A 332 4.53 -2.67 -28.16
C VAL A 332 3.05 -3.06 -28.06
N THR A 333 2.21 -2.42 -28.87
CA THR A 333 0.77 -2.68 -28.91
C THR A 333 0.43 -3.75 -29.95
N LEU A 334 -0.73 -4.41 -29.78
CA LEU A 334 -1.24 -5.36 -30.76
C LEU A 334 -1.40 -4.72 -32.16
N GLU A 335 -1.87 -3.49 -32.21
CA GLU A 335 -2.02 -2.71 -33.45
C GLU A 335 -0.67 -2.53 -34.16
N TYR A 336 0.38 -2.18 -33.41
CA TYR A 336 1.74 -2.08 -33.95
C TYR A 336 2.24 -3.43 -34.48
N MET A 337 1.98 -4.53 -33.75
CA MET A 337 2.40 -5.86 -34.18
C MET A 337 1.69 -6.31 -35.47
N LYS A 338 0.38 -6.05 -35.57
CA LYS A 338 -0.42 -6.32 -36.77
C LYS A 338 0.04 -5.48 -37.97
N ALA A 339 0.31 -4.18 -37.75
CA ALA A 339 0.75 -3.28 -38.80
C ALA A 339 2.13 -3.69 -39.37
N LEU A 340 3.07 -4.03 -38.50
CA LEU A 340 4.38 -4.55 -38.92
C LEU A 340 4.27 -5.88 -39.65
N ARG A 341 3.39 -6.77 -39.21
CA ARG A 341 3.13 -8.04 -39.91
C ARG A 341 2.53 -7.82 -41.31
N GLY A 342 1.66 -6.83 -41.45
CA GLY A 342 1.07 -6.43 -42.74
C GLY A 342 2.09 -5.95 -43.77
N SER A 343 3.32 -5.60 -43.36
CA SER A 343 4.40 -5.23 -44.27
C SER A 343 4.98 -6.41 -45.07
N GLY A 344 4.69 -7.65 -44.66
CA GLY A 344 5.18 -8.88 -45.31
C GLY A 344 6.63 -9.26 -44.97
N LEU A 345 7.27 -8.57 -44.02
CA LEU A 345 8.63 -8.87 -43.57
C LEU A 345 8.67 -10.15 -42.73
N ARG A 346 9.64 -11.03 -43.01
CA ARG A 346 9.75 -12.34 -42.36
C ARG A 346 10.14 -12.23 -40.88
N ASP A 347 10.90 -11.21 -40.51
CA ASP A 347 11.36 -10.98 -39.13
C ASP A 347 10.19 -10.86 -38.13
N PHE A 348 9.04 -10.36 -38.56
CA PHE A 348 7.86 -10.16 -37.71
C PHE A 348 6.88 -11.35 -37.69
N GLN A 349 7.21 -12.47 -38.34
CA GLN A 349 6.29 -13.61 -38.42
C GLN A 349 6.36 -14.47 -37.15
N ASP A 350 7.58 -14.83 -36.73
CA ASP A 350 7.81 -15.85 -35.70
C ASP A 350 8.64 -15.34 -34.51
N ASP A 351 9.25 -14.15 -34.64
CA ASP A 351 10.15 -13.60 -33.61
C ASP A 351 9.54 -12.41 -32.87
N ALA A 352 9.43 -12.53 -31.55
CA ALA A 352 8.97 -11.47 -30.66
C ALA A 352 10.03 -10.38 -30.45
N ASP A 353 11.32 -10.73 -30.49
CA ASP A 353 12.43 -9.80 -30.22
C ASP A 353 12.57 -8.77 -31.34
N SER A 354 12.22 -9.14 -32.56
CA SER A 354 12.13 -8.24 -33.71
C SER A 354 11.19 -7.06 -33.45
N TYR A 355 10.05 -7.27 -32.79
CA TYR A 355 9.13 -6.18 -32.44
C TYR A 355 9.69 -5.24 -31.38
N ILE A 356 10.37 -5.81 -30.38
CA ILE A 356 11.04 -5.03 -29.32
C ILE A 356 12.13 -4.17 -29.95
N THR A 357 12.97 -4.78 -30.78
CA THR A 357 14.10 -4.13 -31.46
C THR A 357 13.60 -3.04 -32.41
N ALA A 358 12.60 -3.32 -33.24
CA ALA A 358 11.96 -2.34 -34.11
C ALA A 358 11.44 -1.14 -33.31
N LYS A 359 10.77 -1.39 -32.18
CA LYS A 359 10.21 -0.32 -31.34
C LYS A 359 11.30 0.55 -30.70
N VAL A 360 12.35 -0.08 -30.16
CA VAL A 360 13.50 0.62 -29.56
C VAL A 360 14.25 1.47 -30.59
N GLN A 361 14.40 0.96 -31.80
CA GLN A 361 15.03 1.69 -32.91
C GLN A 361 14.08 2.69 -33.58
N GLY A 362 12.83 2.82 -33.12
CA GLY A 362 11.84 3.76 -33.65
C GLY A 362 11.35 3.40 -35.06
N ILE A 363 11.46 2.13 -35.47
CA ILE A 363 10.93 1.65 -36.74
C ILE A 363 9.40 1.63 -36.65
N THR A 364 8.74 2.41 -37.51
CA THR A 364 7.28 2.48 -37.55
C THR A 364 6.73 1.84 -38.83
N PRO A 365 5.43 1.47 -38.87
CA PRO A 365 4.80 0.98 -40.09
C PRO A 365 4.91 1.99 -41.24
N GLU A 366 4.83 3.29 -40.95
CA GLU A 366 4.96 4.36 -41.94
C GLU A 366 6.38 4.43 -42.52
N PHE A 367 7.41 4.24 -41.68
CA PHE A 367 8.79 4.17 -42.12
C PHE A 367 9.03 2.98 -43.06
N ILE A 368 8.47 1.82 -42.74
CA ILE A 368 8.58 0.62 -43.59
C ILE A 368 7.87 0.85 -44.93
N ALA A 369 6.67 1.43 -44.91
CA ALA A 369 5.93 1.77 -46.13
C ALA A 369 6.70 2.79 -46.99
N ALA A 370 7.36 3.78 -46.37
CA ALA A 370 8.22 4.73 -47.08
C ALA A 370 9.44 4.03 -47.71
N ALA A 371 10.11 3.15 -46.97
CA ALA A 371 11.24 2.37 -47.50
C ALA A 371 10.81 1.51 -48.71
N GLN A 372 9.68 0.80 -48.60
CA GLN A 372 9.13 0.01 -49.70
C GLN A 372 8.77 0.88 -50.92
N LYS A 373 8.17 2.06 -50.70
CA LYS A 373 7.83 3.01 -51.76
C LYS A 373 9.06 3.60 -52.47
N HIS A 374 10.15 3.82 -51.75
CA HIS A 374 11.44 4.25 -52.33
C HIS A 374 12.15 3.16 -53.14
N GLY A 375 11.57 1.96 -53.24
CA GLY A 375 12.05 0.89 -54.10
C GLY A 375 13.05 -0.05 -53.44
N PHE A 376 13.25 0.04 -52.11
CA PHE A 376 14.05 -0.94 -51.39
C PHE A 376 13.34 -2.30 -51.39
N LYS A 377 13.95 -3.29 -52.03
CA LYS A 377 13.50 -4.69 -52.08
C LYS A 377 14.26 -5.53 -51.04
N ASP A 378 13.68 -6.66 -50.65
CA ASP A 378 14.29 -7.61 -49.70
C ASP A 378 14.75 -6.94 -48.39
N LEU A 379 13.87 -6.08 -47.86
CA LEU A 379 14.06 -5.46 -46.55
C LEU A 379 14.00 -6.54 -45.47
N ASP A 380 14.89 -6.41 -44.49
CA ASP A 380 14.89 -7.12 -43.23
C ASP A 380 14.99 -6.07 -42.11
N LEU A 381 14.81 -6.50 -40.86
CA LEU A 381 14.87 -5.59 -39.71
C LEU A 381 16.22 -4.86 -39.63
N ASP A 382 17.33 -5.56 -39.86
CA ASP A 382 18.68 -4.97 -39.77
C ASP A 382 18.89 -3.85 -40.79
N LYS A 383 18.45 -4.04 -42.04
CA LYS A 383 18.50 -3.01 -43.08
C LYS A 383 17.62 -1.82 -42.74
N LEU A 384 16.43 -2.05 -42.18
CA LEU A 384 15.54 -0.96 -41.74
C LEU A 384 16.20 -0.12 -40.65
N ILE A 385 16.87 -0.76 -39.69
CA ILE A 385 17.63 -0.08 -38.64
C ILE A 385 18.78 0.73 -39.25
N GLN A 386 19.51 0.16 -40.20
CA GLN A 386 20.58 0.88 -40.91
C GLN A 386 20.04 2.11 -41.67
N LEU A 387 18.95 1.95 -42.43
CA LEU A 387 18.32 3.06 -43.16
C LEU A 387 17.86 4.18 -42.23
N LYS A 388 17.32 3.81 -41.06
CA LYS A 388 16.89 4.78 -40.04
C LYS A 388 18.09 5.51 -39.43
N ASN A 389 19.14 4.79 -39.06
CA ASN A 389 20.37 5.39 -38.52
C ASN A 389 21.07 6.32 -39.52
N LEU A 390 20.99 6.00 -40.81
CA LEU A 390 21.54 6.83 -41.88
C LEU A 390 20.65 8.05 -42.22
N GLY A 391 19.44 8.14 -41.68
CA GLY A 391 18.50 9.25 -41.91
C GLY A 391 18.04 9.37 -43.36
N VAL A 392 18.13 8.30 -44.16
CA VAL A 392 17.90 8.33 -45.63
C VAL A 392 16.44 8.61 -45.99
N LEU A 393 15.51 8.32 -45.07
CA LEU A 393 14.06 8.43 -45.27
C LEU A 393 13.40 9.45 -44.33
N GLU A 394 14.18 10.11 -43.47
CA GLU A 394 13.67 11.24 -42.69
C GLU A 394 13.68 12.47 -43.60
N ASN A 395 12.49 12.92 -43.98
CA ASN A 395 12.33 14.07 -44.84
C ASN A 395 12.89 15.31 -44.12
N LYS A 396 14.14 15.70 -44.43
CA LYS A 396 14.66 17.06 -44.16
C LYS A 396 13.96 18.03 -45.10
N GLY A 397 12.68 18.27 -44.85
CA GLY A 397 11.89 19.32 -45.48
C GLY A 397 11.36 20.20 -44.37
N ASP A 398 12.22 21.11 -43.89
CA ASP A 398 11.91 22.44 -43.35
C ASP A 398 13.25 23.04 -42.86
N ILE A 399 13.96 23.73 -43.78
CA ILE A 399 15.04 24.67 -43.49
C ILE A 399 14.54 26.05 -43.92
#